data_AF-A0A6N7FHR0-F1
#
_entry.id   AF-A0A6N7FHR0-F1
#
_cell.length_a   1.000
_cell.length_b   1.000
_cell.length_c   1.000
_cell.angle_alpha   90.00
_cell.angle_beta   90.00
_cell.angle_gamma   90.00
#
_symmetry.space_group_name_H-M   'P 1'
#
loop_
_entity.id
_entity.type
_entity.pdbx_description
1 polymer ?
#
loop_
_entity_poly.entity_id
_entity_poly.type
_entity_poly.pdbx_seq_one_letter_code
_entity_poly.pdbx_strand_id
1 'polypeptide(L)'
;MSCRQRVVTPAGALLAALLLATAASLAAPSPATAATTAQPPAGASPDGETLFLTSCAGCHGPEGQGTDQGPTLVGVGAAAADFMLRTGRMPLASPTPQSPSKPPAYDDAEIEALVEHVAGFGDGPAVPVVDLESADLQLGGELYRANCAACHTASGIGGALSLGREAPSLHHVGPVQIAEAARIGPGQMPVFSPDTFDDHELDSIVRYVLYLAEPESPGGAALGGAGPIPEGFVAVLGGLGILVLVARWITRERPRPETSSPTGATAASGDPLGPSGPPAGVEPPAPAAAPATEPATTEPATTEPATTEPATGTASSSEEPVHHG
;
A
#
# COMPACT_ATOMS: atom_id res chain seq x y z
N MET A 1 -28.96 -7.89 -67.64
CA MET A 1 -28.01 -8.52 -66.70
C MET A 1 -26.86 -7.56 -66.48
N SER A 2 -26.61 -7.22 -65.21
CA SER A 2 -25.95 -6.00 -64.76
C SER A 2 -24.46 -5.88 -65.06
N CYS A 3 -24.07 -4.68 -65.50
CA CYS A 3 -22.73 -4.12 -65.47
C CYS A 3 -22.34 -3.81 -64.01
N ARG A 4 -21.15 -4.23 -63.56
CA ARG A 4 -20.54 -3.79 -62.29
C ARG A 4 -19.15 -3.23 -62.57
N GLN A 5 -19.10 -1.91 -62.74
CA GLN A 5 -17.88 -1.12 -62.87
C GLN A 5 -17.30 -0.87 -61.48
N ARG A 6 -16.05 -1.30 -61.24
CA ARG A 6 -15.32 -1.01 -60.00
C ARG A 6 -14.85 0.45 -60.04
N VAL A 7 -15.52 1.29 -59.25
CA VAL A 7 -15.09 2.66 -58.96
C VAL A 7 -13.89 2.57 -58.01
N VAL A 8 -12.70 2.85 -58.52
CA VAL A 8 -11.53 3.15 -57.68
C VAL A 8 -11.74 4.56 -57.15
N THR A 9 -12.04 4.68 -55.86
CA THR A 9 -12.28 5.98 -55.22
C THR A 9 -10.96 6.76 -55.12
N PRO A 10 -10.98 8.10 -55.32
CA PRO A 10 -9.79 8.95 -55.24
C PRO A 10 -9.26 9.15 -53.80
N ALA A 11 -9.81 8.43 -52.82
CA ALA A 11 -9.46 8.52 -51.41
C ALA A 11 -8.15 7.79 -51.06
N GLY A 12 -7.72 6.81 -51.85
CA GLY A 12 -6.48 6.06 -51.60
C GLY A 12 -5.20 6.85 -51.93
N ALA A 13 -5.25 7.78 -52.89
CA ALA A 13 -4.09 8.56 -53.30
C ALA A 13 -3.76 9.71 -52.34
N LEU A 14 -4.77 10.25 -51.65
CA LEU A 14 -4.62 11.36 -50.69
C LEU A 14 -4.02 10.90 -49.35
N LEU A 15 -4.30 9.67 -48.90
CA LEU A 15 -3.69 9.13 -47.67
C LEU A 15 -2.19 8.81 -47.83
N ALA A 16 -1.77 8.36 -49.02
CA ALA A 16 -0.36 8.08 -49.30
C ALA A 16 0.49 9.36 -49.39
N ALA A 17 -0.06 10.46 -49.94
CA ALA A 17 0.64 11.73 -50.01
C ALA A 17 0.79 12.43 -48.64
N LEU A 18 -0.15 12.23 -47.71
CA LEU A 18 -0.10 12.82 -46.38
C LEU A 18 0.90 12.12 -45.44
N LEU A 19 1.17 10.82 -45.66
CA LEU A 19 2.13 10.03 -44.89
C LEU A 19 3.60 10.28 -45.30
N LEU A 20 3.86 10.75 -46.52
CA LEU A 20 5.23 11.11 -46.95
C LEU A 20 5.62 12.55 -46.58
N ALA A 21 4.65 13.44 -46.35
CA ALA A 21 4.93 14.84 -45.99
C ALA A 21 5.29 15.05 -44.51
N THR A 22 4.96 14.10 -43.61
CA THR A 22 5.31 14.16 -42.19
C THR A 22 6.69 13.57 -41.86
N ALA A 23 7.35 12.92 -42.82
CA ALA A 23 8.68 12.32 -42.64
C ALA A 23 9.85 13.29 -42.91
N ALA A 24 9.60 14.50 -43.42
CA ALA A 24 10.65 15.41 -43.89
C ALA A 24 10.94 16.63 -42.99
N SER A 25 10.30 16.76 -41.82
CA SER A 25 10.43 17.96 -40.97
C SER A 25 11.11 17.73 -39.60
N LEU A 26 11.75 16.58 -39.35
CA LEU A 26 12.42 16.29 -38.06
C LEU A 26 13.96 16.23 -38.10
N ALA A 27 14.60 16.74 -39.15
CA ALA A 27 16.06 16.77 -39.23
C ALA A 27 16.61 18.20 -39.31
N ALA A 28 16.43 18.98 -38.24
CA ALA A 28 17.26 20.15 -37.98
C ALA A 28 18.26 19.78 -36.87
N PRO A 29 19.58 19.79 -37.12
CA PRO A 29 20.56 19.60 -36.05
C PRO A 29 20.53 20.83 -35.14
N SER A 30 20.04 20.65 -33.92
CA SER A 30 20.21 21.64 -32.85
C SER A 30 21.69 21.70 -32.48
N PRO A 31 22.33 22.87 -32.37
CA PRO A 31 23.67 22.96 -31.81
C PRO A 31 23.56 22.62 -30.32
N ALA A 32 23.85 21.37 -29.97
CA ALA A 32 24.07 20.98 -28.60
C ALA A 32 25.25 21.80 -28.07
N THR A 33 24.94 22.79 -27.24
CA THR A 33 25.95 23.42 -26.39
C THR A 33 26.34 22.33 -25.39
N ALA A 34 27.45 21.66 -25.66
CA ALA A 34 28.05 20.76 -24.70
C ALA A 34 28.45 21.59 -23.48
N ALA A 35 27.57 21.65 -22.48
CA ALA A 35 27.99 21.95 -21.13
C ALA A 35 29.04 20.89 -20.79
N THR A 36 30.30 21.32 -20.71
CA THR A 36 31.37 20.52 -20.15
C THR A 36 31.09 20.43 -18.66
N THR A 37 30.22 19.49 -18.27
CA THR A 37 30.29 18.94 -16.92
C THR A 37 31.57 18.14 -16.91
N ALA A 38 32.59 18.63 -16.20
CA ALA A 38 33.80 17.88 -15.97
C ALA A 38 33.39 16.56 -15.29
N GLN A 39 33.42 15.47 -16.05
CA GLN A 39 33.22 14.15 -15.50
C GLN A 39 34.39 13.91 -14.53
N PRO A 40 34.12 13.56 -13.25
CA PRO A 40 35.17 13.19 -12.32
C PRO A 40 36.07 12.14 -12.96
N PRO A 41 37.39 12.17 -12.71
CA PRO A 41 38.30 11.18 -13.28
C PRO A 41 37.77 9.78 -12.96
N ALA A 42 37.77 8.90 -13.98
CA ALA A 42 37.33 7.52 -13.81
C ALA A 42 38.13 6.87 -12.65
N GLY A 43 37.44 6.56 -11.55
CA GLY A 43 38.03 6.00 -10.34
C GLY A 43 38.07 6.90 -9.11
N ALA A 44 37.59 8.16 -9.19
CA ALA A 44 37.31 8.94 -7.98
C ALA A 44 35.95 8.54 -7.40
N SER A 45 35.92 8.12 -6.14
CA SER A 45 34.66 7.93 -5.40
C SER A 45 33.88 9.24 -5.39
N PRO A 46 32.54 9.19 -5.56
CA PRO A 46 31.72 10.40 -5.43
C PRO A 46 31.93 11.03 -4.05
N ASP A 47 32.03 12.35 -4.02
CA ASP A 47 32.18 13.10 -2.77
C ASP A 47 30.80 13.34 -2.15
N GLY A 48 30.52 12.61 -1.06
CA GLY A 48 29.24 12.66 -0.36
C GLY A 48 28.90 14.04 0.20
N GLU A 49 29.89 14.81 0.67
CA GLU A 49 29.69 16.17 1.16
C GLU A 49 29.25 17.10 0.02
N THR A 50 29.95 17.05 -1.11
CA THR A 50 29.58 17.86 -2.27
C THR A 50 28.19 17.50 -2.80
N LEU A 51 27.84 16.20 -2.88
CA LEU A 51 26.50 15.76 -3.28
C LEU A 51 25.42 16.26 -2.31
N PHE A 52 25.69 16.17 -1.01
CA PHE A 52 24.77 16.62 0.04
C PHE A 52 24.54 18.13 -0.01
N LEU A 53 25.62 18.92 -0.10
CA LEU A 53 25.55 20.38 -0.15
C LEU A 53 24.80 20.88 -1.40
N THR A 54 24.91 20.17 -2.52
CA THR A 54 24.25 20.56 -3.78
C THR A 54 22.79 20.11 -3.87
N SER A 55 22.43 18.98 -3.26
CA SER A 55 21.12 18.35 -3.47
C SER A 55 20.21 18.29 -2.24
N CYS A 56 20.77 18.33 -1.02
CA CYS A 56 20.04 18.06 0.22
C CYS A 56 20.05 19.23 1.19
N ALA A 57 21.17 19.95 1.29
CA ALA A 57 21.38 21.02 2.27
C ALA A 57 20.38 22.17 2.17
N GLY A 58 19.79 22.41 0.99
CA GLY A 58 18.74 23.41 0.83
C GLY A 58 17.50 23.16 1.71
N CYS A 59 17.19 21.88 2.00
CA CYS A 59 16.09 21.51 2.88
C CYS A 59 16.57 21.04 4.26
N HIS A 60 17.71 20.33 4.32
CA HIS A 60 18.21 19.71 5.55
C HIS A 60 19.30 20.52 6.26
N GLY A 61 19.69 21.68 5.72
CA GLY A 61 20.81 22.49 6.22
C GLY A 61 22.18 21.89 5.84
N PRO A 62 23.25 22.70 5.78
CA PRO A 62 24.58 22.25 5.38
C PRO A 62 25.23 21.27 6.37
N GLU A 63 24.77 21.25 7.62
CA GLU A 63 25.25 20.36 8.69
C GLU A 63 24.16 19.35 9.10
N GLY A 64 23.13 19.14 8.27
CA GLY A 64 22.02 18.25 8.59
C GLY A 64 21.11 18.73 9.72
N GLN A 65 21.26 19.97 10.19
CA GLN A 65 20.52 20.52 11.33
C GLN A 65 19.01 20.72 11.07
N GLY A 66 18.56 20.54 9.83
CA GLY A 66 17.18 20.77 9.41
C GLY A 66 16.86 22.25 9.16
N THR A 67 15.75 22.48 8.47
CA THR A 67 15.18 23.80 8.21
C THR A 67 13.65 23.74 8.25
N ASP A 68 12.96 24.84 7.98
CA ASP A 68 11.49 24.82 7.80
C ASP A 68 11.05 23.99 6.57
N GLN A 69 11.96 23.68 5.64
CA GLN A 69 11.68 22.90 4.43
C GLN A 69 11.95 21.39 4.60
N GLY A 70 12.69 20.99 5.63
CA GLY A 70 13.09 19.60 5.82
C GLY A 70 13.53 19.31 7.25
N PRO A 71 13.23 18.12 7.78
CA PRO A 71 13.61 17.75 9.14
C PRO A 71 15.13 17.68 9.30
N THR A 72 15.59 17.68 10.55
CA THR A 72 16.99 17.38 10.84
C THR A 72 17.34 15.94 10.43
N LEU A 73 18.59 15.77 9.97
CA LEU A 73 19.23 14.48 9.70
C LEU A 73 20.25 14.11 10.79
N VAL A 74 20.42 14.96 11.80
CA VAL A 74 21.28 14.64 12.95
C VAL A 74 20.67 13.46 13.70
N GLY A 75 21.45 12.38 13.81
CA GLY A 75 21.08 11.18 14.57
C GLY A 75 20.09 10.23 13.88
N VAL A 76 19.74 10.46 12.61
CA VAL A 76 18.88 9.52 11.87
C VAL A 76 19.61 8.21 11.49
N GLY A 77 20.95 8.28 11.41
CA GLY A 77 21.82 7.13 11.12
C GLY A 77 21.90 6.75 9.63
N ALA A 78 22.84 5.85 9.34
CA ALA A 78 23.11 5.36 7.98
C ALA A 78 21.91 4.59 7.40
N ALA A 79 21.23 3.77 8.20
CA ALA A 79 20.08 2.98 7.75
C ALA A 79 18.92 3.86 7.26
N ALA A 80 18.67 5.00 7.90
CA ALA A 80 17.59 5.88 7.48
C ALA A 80 17.93 6.60 6.16
N ALA A 81 19.18 7.02 6.00
CA ALA A 81 19.65 7.62 4.76
C ALA A 81 19.60 6.62 3.60
N ASP A 82 20.12 5.41 3.81
CA ASP A 82 20.18 4.35 2.80
C ASP A 82 18.77 3.93 2.38
N PHE A 83 17.89 3.65 3.34
CA PHE A 83 16.49 3.33 3.05
C PHE A 83 15.79 4.43 2.24
N MET A 84 15.92 5.70 2.62
CA MET A 84 15.24 6.79 1.94
C MET A 84 15.77 7.03 0.52
N LEU A 85 17.07 6.85 0.29
CA LEU A 85 17.72 7.04 -1.01
C LEU A 85 17.52 5.82 -1.93
N ARG A 86 17.77 4.60 -1.45
CA ARG A 86 17.61 3.35 -2.23
C ARG A 86 16.17 3.02 -2.57
N THR A 87 15.22 3.51 -1.79
CA THR A 87 13.78 3.38 -2.14
C THR A 87 13.26 4.56 -2.96
N GLY A 88 14.14 5.52 -3.29
CA GLY A 88 13.86 6.74 -4.03
C GLY A 88 12.88 7.68 -3.34
N ARG A 89 12.58 7.48 -2.05
CA ARG A 89 11.69 8.36 -1.27
C ARG A 89 12.29 9.75 -1.11
N MET A 90 13.61 9.83 -0.98
CA MET A 90 14.38 11.07 -1.11
C MET A 90 15.23 11.04 -2.39
N PRO A 91 15.44 12.20 -3.03
CA PRO A 91 14.90 13.52 -2.68
C PRO A 91 13.42 13.66 -3.06
N LEU A 92 12.68 14.48 -2.32
CA LEU A 92 11.31 14.89 -2.64
C LEU A 92 11.32 16.21 -3.42
N ALA A 93 10.47 16.30 -4.44
CA ALA A 93 10.28 17.56 -5.17
C ALA A 93 9.53 18.61 -4.33
N SER A 94 8.67 18.15 -3.42
CA SER A 94 7.95 18.98 -2.47
C SER A 94 7.55 18.16 -1.22
N PRO A 95 7.34 18.80 -0.06
CA PRO A 95 6.85 18.12 1.13
C PRO A 95 5.49 17.47 0.88
N THR A 96 5.35 16.20 1.25
CA THR A 96 4.13 15.41 1.13
C THR A 96 3.83 14.70 2.45
N PRO A 97 2.56 14.36 2.77
CA PRO A 97 2.21 13.68 4.02
C PRO A 97 2.86 12.31 4.21
N GLN A 98 3.29 11.68 3.12
CA GLN A 98 3.99 10.40 3.07
C GLN A 98 4.87 10.39 1.81
N SER A 99 6.15 10.00 1.96
CA SER A 99 7.10 9.94 0.85
C SER A 99 6.83 8.70 -0.01
N PRO A 100 6.37 8.85 -1.26
CA PRO A 100 6.14 7.72 -2.14
C PRO A 100 7.47 7.11 -2.59
N SER A 101 7.50 5.79 -2.79
CA SER A 101 8.65 5.14 -3.42
C SER A 101 8.70 5.50 -4.91
N LYS A 102 9.92 5.70 -5.41
CA LYS A 102 10.24 6.07 -6.79
C LYS A 102 11.53 5.35 -7.18
N PRO A 103 11.89 5.29 -8.47
CA PRO A 103 13.25 4.92 -8.85
C PRO A 103 14.27 5.81 -8.12
N PRO A 104 15.38 5.25 -7.60
CA PRO A 104 16.46 6.02 -6.98
C PRO A 104 16.96 7.11 -7.91
N ALA A 105 17.23 8.29 -7.35
CA ALA A 105 17.76 9.43 -8.10
C ALA A 105 19.28 9.36 -8.31
N TYR A 106 19.95 8.53 -7.52
CA TYR A 106 21.40 8.37 -7.44
C TYR A 106 21.76 6.92 -7.74
N ASP A 107 22.98 6.68 -8.23
CA ASP A 107 23.52 5.33 -8.34
C ASP A 107 24.05 4.79 -6.99
N ASP A 108 24.44 3.52 -6.95
CA ASP A 108 24.85 2.87 -5.70
C ASP A 108 26.06 3.55 -5.04
N ALA A 109 27.03 4.03 -5.83
CA ALA A 109 28.23 4.67 -5.29
C ALA A 109 27.91 6.06 -4.72
N GLU A 110 27.05 6.82 -5.40
CA GLU A 110 26.56 8.10 -4.92
C GLU A 110 25.72 7.95 -3.64
N ILE A 111 24.87 6.91 -3.57
CA ILE A 111 24.09 6.59 -2.36
C ILE A 111 25.02 6.26 -1.20
N GLU A 112 26.00 5.38 -1.40
CA GLU A 112 26.96 5.02 -0.35
C GLU A 112 27.71 6.25 0.19
N ALA A 113 28.18 7.13 -0.69
CA ALA A 113 28.85 8.38 -0.30
C ALA A 113 27.93 9.33 0.47
N LEU A 114 26.67 9.48 0.05
CA LEU A 114 25.67 10.27 0.76
C LEU A 114 25.34 9.68 2.14
N VAL A 115 25.21 8.35 2.22
CA VAL A 115 24.92 7.62 3.47
C VAL A 115 26.06 7.79 4.47
N GLU A 116 27.31 7.65 4.02
CA GLU A 116 28.50 7.88 4.85
C GLU A 116 28.54 9.32 5.37
N HIS A 117 28.27 10.31 4.51
CA HIS A 117 28.24 11.70 4.92
C HIS A 117 27.14 11.99 5.95
N VAL A 118 25.91 11.50 5.73
CA VAL A 118 24.78 11.69 6.66
C VAL A 118 25.03 10.98 7.99
N ALA A 119 25.65 9.81 7.99
CA ALA A 119 26.05 9.10 9.20
C ALA A 119 27.07 9.91 10.04
N GLY A 120 27.82 10.82 9.42
CA GLY A 120 28.76 11.72 10.09
C GLY A 120 28.09 12.82 10.94
N PHE A 121 26.79 13.09 10.77
CA PHE A 121 26.10 14.15 11.52
C PHE A 121 25.74 13.76 12.96
N GLY A 122 25.80 12.48 13.33
CA GLY A 122 25.56 12.02 14.70
C GLY A 122 25.30 10.52 14.81
N ASP A 123 25.11 10.06 16.05
CA ASP A 123 24.85 8.65 16.33
C ASP A 123 23.45 8.23 15.84
N GLY A 124 23.36 7.12 15.11
CA GLY A 124 22.10 6.54 14.69
C GLY A 124 22.25 5.11 14.20
N PRO A 125 21.15 4.44 13.81
CA PRO A 125 21.19 3.06 13.36
C PRO A 125 22.09 2.87 12.13
N ALA A 126 22.99 1.89 12.19
CA ALA A 126 23.76 1.43 11.03
C ALA A 126 22.88 0.60 10.09
N VAL A 127 23.26 0.53 8.81
CA VAL A 127 22.62 -0.36 7.83
C VAL A 127 22.71 -1.81 8.33
N PRO A 128 21.59 -2.52 8.55
CA PRO A 128 21.62 -3.89 9.04
C PRO A 128 22.25 -4.85 8.04
N VAL A 129 23.00 -5.82 8.56
CA VAL A 129 23.46 -6.98 7.78
C VAL A 129 22.43 -8.10 7.96
N VAL A 130 21.88 -8.60 6.86
CA VAL A 130 20.85 -9.65 6.89
C VAL A 130 21.46 -11.00 6.59
N ASP A 131 21.33 -11.95 7.51
CA ASP A 131 21.72 -13.35 7.33
C ASP A 131 20.49 -14.27 7.16
N LEU A 132 20.15 -14.56 5.90
CA LEU A 132 19.01 -15.43 5.59
C LEU A 132 19.31 -16.93 5.82
N GLU A 133 20.57 -17.33 6.01
CA GLU A 133 20.94 -18.73 6.22
C GLU A 133 20.65 -19.18 7.66
N SER A 134 20.86 -18.30 8.64
CA SER A 134 20.53 -18.56 10.04
C SER A 134 19.07 -18.26 10.42
N ALA A 135 18.34 -17.52 9.58
CA ALA A 135 16.95 -17.12 9.80
C ALA A 135 15.93 -18.29 9.87
N ASP A 136 15.00 -18.22 10.83
CA ASP A 136 13.91 -19.19 11.02
C ASP A 136 12.57 -18.68 10.44
N LEU A 137 12.01 -19.42 9.48
CA LEU A 137 10.78 -19.04 8.80
C LEU A 137 9.54 -19.08 9.72
N GLN A 138 9.48 -20.04 10.65
CA GLN A 138 8.36 -20.21 11.57
C GLN A 138 8.37 -19.08 12.61
N LEU A 139 9.53 -18.81 13.20
CA LEU A 139 9.73 -17.70 14.13
C LEU A 139 9.37 -16.37 13.46
N GLY A 140 9.90 -16.13 12.25
CA GLY A 140 9.60 -14.94 11.48
C GLY A 140 8.10 -14.73 11.24
N GLY A 141 7.38 -15.81 10.95
CA GLY A 141 5.93 -15.78 10.79
C GLY A 141 5.17 -15.43 12.07
N GLU A 142 5.63 -15.91 13.22
CA GLU A 142 5.03 -15.58 14.52
C GLU A 142 5.24 -14.11 14.85
N LEU A 143 6.48 -13.62 14.74
CA LEU A 143 6.82 -12.23 14.99
C LEU A 143 6.11 -11.27 14.03
N TYR A 144 6.07 -11.60 12.74
CA TYR A 144 5.37 -10.79 11.73
C TYR A 144 3.87 -10.68 12.02
N ARG A 145 3.20 -11.79 12.33
CA ARG A 145 1.76 -11.78 12.63
C ARG A 145 1.44 -10.98 13.88
N ALA A 146 2.33 -11.01 14.88
CA ALA A 146 2.15 -10.28 16.12
C ALA A 146 2.41 -8.77 15.97
N ASN A 147 3.34 -8.36 15.09
CA ASN A 147 3.86 -6.98 15.09
C ASN A 147 3.64 -6.20 13.80
N CYS A 148 3.49 -6.87 12.65
CA CYS A 148 3.50 -6.23 11.33
C CYS A 148 2.17 -6.37 10.59
N ALA A 149 1.50 -7.52 10.75
CA ALA A 149 0.30 -7.87 9.98
C ALA A 149 -0.91 -6.96 10.23
N ALA A 150 -0.94 -6.22 11.35
CA ALA A 150 -2.00 -5.24 11.61
C ALA A 150 -2.02 -4.10 10.59
N CYS A 151 -0.85 -3.73 10.04
CA CYS A 151 -0.72 -2.67 9.05
C CYS A 151 -0.44 -3.22 7.65
N HIS A 152 0.45 -4.20 7.52
CA HIS A 152 0.85 -4.77 6.24
C HIS A 152 -0.03 -5.93 5.77
N THR A 153 -1.06 -6.29 6.56
CA THR A 153 -1.93 -7.47 6.39
C THR A 153 -1.18 -8.79 6.57
N ALA A 154 -1.94 -9.89 6.69
CA ALA A 154 -1.36 -11.23 6.81
C ALA A 154 -0.59 -11.67 5.55
N SER A 155 -0.96 -11.15 4.37
CA SER A 155 -0.29 -11.47 3.10
C SER A 155 0.87 -10.54 2.77
N GLY A 156 1.03 -9.43 3.49
CA GLY A 156 2.08 -8.44 3.19
C GLY A 156 1.72 -7.44 2.09
N ILE A 157 0.48 -7.43 1.60
CA ILE A 157 0.07 -6.54 0.50
C ILE A 157 -0.06 -5.06 0.91
N GLY A 158 0.00 -4.75 2.21
CA GLY A 158 -0.20 -3.40 2.71
C GLY A 158 -1.67 -3.07 2.99
N GLY A 159 -1.93 -1.85 3.46
CA GLY A 159 -3.26 -1.45 3.89
C GLY A 159 -3.41 0.05 4.09
N ALA A 160 -4.66 0.53 4.09
CA ALA A 160 -4.95 1.93 4.34
C ALA A 160 -4.77 2.28 5.83
N LEU A 161 -4.16 3.43 6.11
CA LEU A 161 -4.06 4.04 7.44
C LEU A 161 -4.90 5.30 7.53
N SER A 162 -5.03 5.82 8.75
CA SER A 162 -5.64 7.13 9.01
C SER A 162 -4.94 8.26 8.25
N LEU A 163 -5.68 9.35 8.00
CA LEU A 163 -5.18 10.57 7.36
C LEU A 163 -4.69 10.38 5.91
N GLY A 164 -5.25 9.40 5.18
CA GLY A 164 -4.92 9.15 3.78
C GLY A 164 -3.51 8.60 3.56
N ARG A 165 -2.90 8.04 4.62
CA ARG A 165 -1.64 7.31 4.54
C ARG A 165 -1.89 5.83 4.27
N GLU A 166 -0.85 5.11 3.89
CA GLU A 166 -0.94 3.68 3.61
C GLU A 166 0.35 2.95 4.01
N ALA A 167 0.19 1.71 4.47
CA ALA A 167 1.28 0.77 4.65
C ALA A 167 1.55 0.19 3.27
N PRO A 168 2.80 0.34 2.76
CA PRO A 168 3.12 -0.17 1.44
C PRO A 168 3.07 -1.71 1.43
N SER A 169 2.88 -2.25 0.23
CA SER A 169 3.14 -3.66 -0.03
C SER A 169 4.60 -4.01 0.29
N LEU A 170 4.80 -5.16 0.90
CA LEU A 170 6.10 -5.74 1.20
C LEU A 170 6.57 -6.72 0.10
N HIS A 171 5.75 -6.92 -0.94
CA HIS A 171 6.14 -7.71 -2.09
C HIS A 171 7.17 -6.95 -2.93
N HIS A 172 8.21 -7.66 -3.40
CA HIS A 172 9.30 -7.12 -4.22
C HIS A 172 10.16 -6.06 -3.51
N VAL A 173 10.33 -6.18 -2.19
CA VAL A 173 11.25 -5.34 -1.39
C VAL A 173 12.53 -6.12 -1.08
N GLY A 174 13.68 -5.45 -1.14
CA GLY A 174 14.97 -6.11 -0.85
C GLY A 174 15.13 -6.46 0.64
N PRO A 175 15.92 -7.49 0.99
CA PRO A 175 16.09 -7.94 2.37
C PRO A 175 16.60 -6.85 3.31
N VAL A 176 17.63 -6.10 2.89
CA VAL A 176 18.20 -5.00 3.67
C VAL A 176 17.16 -3.90 3.90
N GLN A 177 16.38 -3.55 2.87
CA GLN A 177 15.33 -2.52 2.99
C GLN A 177 14.23 -2.92 3.97
N ILE A 178 13.89 -4.21 4.07
CA ILE A 178 12.93 -4.71 5.06
C ILE A 178 13.52 -4.54 6.47
N ALA A 179 14.78 -4.93 6.65
CA ALA A 179 15.49 -4.80 7.93
C ALA A 179 15.63 -3.33 8.36
N GLU A 180 16.02 -2.45 7.45
CA GLU A 180 16.10 -1.00 7.70
C GLU A 180 14.76 -0.42 8.08
N ALA A 181 13.69 -0.73 7.34
CA ALA A 181 12.35 -0.25 7.66
C ALA A 181 11.93 -0.62 9.09
N ALA A 182 12.24 -1.84 9.55
CA ALA A 182 11.99 -2.25 10.93
C ALA A 182 12.83 -1.46 11.94
N ARG A 183 14.12 -1.23 11.65
CA ARG A 183 15.04 -0.52 12.54
C ARG A 183 14.78 0.98 12.63
N ILE A 184 14.31 1.62 11.56
CA ILE A 184 14.12 3.08 11.51
C ILE A 184 12.67 3.52 11.70
N GLY A 185 11.70 2.62 11.49
CA GLY A 185 10.27 2.92 11.62
C GLY A 185 9.79 4.08 10.71
N PRO A 186 9.83 3.94 9.37
CA PRO A 186 9.50 5.05 8.47
C PRO A 186 8.03 5.47 8.59
N GLY A 187 7.79 6.77 8.70
CA GLY A 187 6.45 7.35 8.75
C GLY A 187 5.73 7.04 10.05
N GLN A 188 4.69 6.21 9.99
CA GLN A 188 3.91 5.78 11.16
C GLN A 188 4.26 4.36 11.62
N MET A 189 5.24 3.72 10.97
CA MET A 189 5.72 2.40 11.37
C MET A 189 6.49 2.52 12.69
N PRO A 190 6.21 1.69 13.71
CA PRO A 190 6.97 1.73 14.96
C PRO A 190 8.42 1.30 14.73
N VAL A 191 9.31 1.80 15.59
CA VAL A 191 10.74 1.46 15.59
C VAL A 191 10.95 0.16 16.37
N PHE A 192 11.64 -0.80 15.74
CA PHE A 192 12.04 -2.07 16.36
C PHE A 192 13.56 -2.09 16.58
N SER A 193 14.01 -1.59 17.73
CA SER A 193 15.44 -1.56 18.10
C SER A 193 15.99 -2.98 18.34
N PRO A 194 17.33 -3.14 18.43
CA PRO A 194 17.96 -4.40 18.83
C PRO A 194 17.47 -4.96 20.18
N ASP A 195 16.90 -4.12 21.04
CA ASP A 195 16.30 -4.54 22.31
C ASP A 195 14.89 -5.15 22.14
N THR A 196 14.20 -4.81 21.03
CA THR A 196 12.86 -5.35 20.72
C THR A 196 12.95 -6.60 19.85
N PHE A 197 13.80 -6.56 18.81
CA PHE A 197 14.15 -7.72 17.99
C PHE A 197 15.66 -7.80 17.87
N ASP A 198 16.24 -8.91 18.31
CA ASP A 198 17.64 -9.18 18.03
C ASP A 198 17.86 -9.44 16.52
N ASP A 199 19.12 -9.58 16.10
CA ASP A 199 19.45 -9.72 14.68
C ASP A 199 18.88 -11.02 14.07
N HIS A 200 18.86 -12.12 14.84
CA HIS A 200 18.30 -13.38 14.38
C HIS A 200 16.77 -13.32 14.23
N GLU A 201 16.08 -12.65 15.17
CA GLU A 201 14.65 -12.37 15.09
C GLU A 201 14.31 -11.48 13.90
N LEU A 202 15.12 -10.43 13.66
CA LEU A 202 14.96 -9.56 12.51
C LEU A 202 15.16 -10.31 11.19
N ASP A 203 16.22 -11.10 11.08
CA ASP A 203 16.51 -11.90 9.88
C ASP A 203 15.41 -12.94 9.62
N SER A 204 14.85 -13.52 10.68
CA SER A 204 13.68 -14.39 10.63
C SER A 204 12.45 -13.67 10.07
N ILE A 205 12.17 -12.45 10.53
CA ILE A 205 11.09 -11.61 9.98
C ILE A 205 11.34 -11.32 8.49
N VAL A 206 12.56 -10.92 8.11
CA VAL A 206 12.92 -10.65 6.70
C VAL A 206 12.69 -11.90 5.85
N ARG A 207 13.16 -13.07 6.30
CA ARG A 207 12.93 -14.35 5.63
C ARG A 207 11.45 -14.64 5.42
N TYR A 208 10.62 -14.38 6.43
CA TYR A 208 9.17 -14.57 6.32
C TYR A 208 8.51 -13.59 5.35
N VAL A 209 8.91 -12.32 5.35
CA VAL A 209 8.40 -11.33 4.39
C VAL A 209 8.76 -11.70 2.95
N LEU A 210 9.98 -12.19 2.72
CA LEU A 210 10.38 -12.70 1.40
C LEU A 210 9.54 -13.92 0.98
N TYR A 211 9.23 -14.82 1.92
CA TYR A 211 8.32 -15.94 1.66
C TYR A 211 6.90 -15.48 1.27
N LEU A 212 6.39 -14.40 1.86
CA LEU A 212 5.07 -13.85 1.52
C LEU A 212 4.97 -13.30 0.09
N ALA A 213 6.09 -12.96 -0.56
CA ALA A 213 6.08 -12.54 -1.96
C ALA A 213 5.67 -13.67 -2.91
N GLU A 214 6.11 -14.89 -2.63
CA GLU A 214 5.89 -16.06 -3.47
C GLU A 214 5.54 -17.30 -2.61
N PRO A 215 4.40 -17.28 -1.90
CA PRO A 215 4.05 -18.37 -1.00
C PRO A 215 3.63 -19.58 -1.81
N GLU A 216 4.10 -20.76 -1.38
CA GLU A 216 3.55 -22.02 -1.88
C GLU A 216 2.04 -22.02 -1.61
N SER A 217 1.24 -22.15 -2.67
CA SER A 217 -0.23 -22.04 -2.61
C SER A 217 -0.90 -23.41 -2.86
N PRO A 218 -0.91 -24.32 -1.87
CA PRO A 218 -1.62 -25.58 -1.98
C PRO A 218 -3.13 -25.34 -1.85
N GLY A 219 -3.81 -25.04 -2.96
CA GLY A 219 -5.27 -24.80 -2.93
C GLY A 219 -5.90 -24.19 -4.18
N GLY A 220 -5.11 -23.78 -5.17
CA GLY A 220 -5.62 -23.17 -6.42
C GLY A 220 -5.11 -21.74 -6.62
N ALA A 221 -5.84 -20.93 -7.39
CA ALA A 221 -5.42 -19.56 -7.69
C ALA A 221 -5.53 -18.66 -6.45
N ALA A 222 -4.40 -18.14 -5.98
CA ALA A 222 -4.31 -17.35 -4.75
C ALA A 222 -4.90 -15.92 -4.84
N LEU A 223 -5.45 -15.50 -5.99
CA LEU A 223 -6.02 -14.16 -6.25
C LEU A 223 -5.15 -12.98 -5.71
N GLY A 224 -3.83 -13.15 -5.69
CA GLY A 224 -2.89 -12.15 -5.19
C GLY A 224 -2.87 -11.99 -3.67
N GLY A 225 -3.41 -12.94 -2.89
CA GLY A 225 -3.40 -12.90 -1.43
C GLY A 225 -4.19 -11.73 -0.85
N ALA A 226 -5.15 -11.20 -1.61
CA ALA A 226 -5.85 -9.96 -1.28
C ALA A 226 -6.86 -10.13 -0.11
N GLY A 227 -7.11 -11.36 0.32
CA GLY A 227 -7.78 -11.67 1.58
C GLY A 227 -9.28 -11.95 1.42
N PRO A 228 -10.00 -12.26 2.52
CA PRO A 228 -11.34 -12.87 2.45
C PRO A 228 -12.39 -12.05 1.67
N ILE A 229 -12.18 -10.75 1.49
CA ILE A 229 -13.12 -9.86 0.80
C ILE A 229 -13.10 -10.08 -0.73
N PRO A 230 -11.97 -9.86 -1.45
CA PRO A 230 -11.89 -10.15 -2.88
C PRO A 230 -12.19 -11.62 -3.20
N GLU A 231 -11.67 -12.59 -2.45
CA GLU A 231 -11.96 -14.00 -2.71
C GLU A 231 -13.45 -14.31 -2.47
N GLY A 232 -14.07 -13.68 -1.47
CA GLY A 232 -15.52 -13.76 -1.24
C GLY A 232 -16.32 -13.20 -2.42
N PHE A 233 -15.89 -12.07 -2.99
CA PHE A 233 -16.54 -11.47 -4.16
C PHE A 233 -16.45 -12.38 -5.39
N VAL A 234 -15.28 -12.99 -5.64
CA VAL A 234 -15.10 -13.98 -6.71
C VAL A 234 -15.92 -15.24 -6.46
N ALA A 235 -15.98 -15.73 -5.22
CA ALA A 235 -16.80 -16.88 -4.85
C ALA A 235 -18.30 -16.62 -5.06
N VAL A 236 -18.78 -15.41 -4.73
CA VAL A 236 -20.17 -15.02 -4.97
C VAL A 236 -20.44 -14.84 -6.46
N LEU A 237 -19.70 -13.99 -7.16
CA LEU A 237 -20.00 -13.72 -8.57
C LEU A 237 -19.74 -14.93 -9.48
N GLY A 238 -18.64 -15.63 -9.26
CA GLY A 238 -18.25 -16.82 -10.02
C GLY A 238 -19.05 -18.04 -9.56
N GLY A 239 -18.92 -18.40 -8.29
CA GLY A 239 -19.53 -19.62 -7.73
C GLY A 239 -21.06 -19.58 -7.74
N LEU A 240 -21.66 -18.56 -7.11
CA LEU A 240 -23.14 -18.44 -7.10
C LEU A 240 -23.68 -18.17 -8.51
N GLY A 241 -22.98 -17.37 -9.32
CA GLY A 241 -23.33 -17.15 -10.72
C GLY A 241 -23.42 -18.44 -11.53
N ILE A 242 -22.41 -19.32 -11.42
CA ILE A 242 -22.40 -20.64 -12.06
C ILE A 242 -23.56 -21.49 -11.53
N LEU A 243 -23.77 -21.55 -10.21
CA LEU A 243 -24.86 -22.32 -9.62
C LEU A 243 -26.24 -21.88 -10.14
N VAL A 244 -26.47 -20.57 -10.27
CA VAL A 244 -27.71 -20.03 -10.84
C VAL A 244 -27.87 -20.42 -12.32
N LEU A 245 -26.79 -20.39 -13.11
CA LEU A 245 -26.82 -20.82 -14.52
C LEU A 245 -27.14 -22.31 -14.66
N VAL A 246 -26.52 -23.16 -13.83
CA VAL A 246 -26.79 -24.61 -13.82
C VAL A 246 -28.24 -24.88 -13.40
N ALA A 247 -28.74 -24.20 -12.36
CA ALA A 247 -30.13 -24.34 -11.95
C ALA A 247 -31.09 -23.96 -13.08
N ARG A 248 -30.88 -22.83 -13.76
CA ARG A 248 -31.69 -22.42 -14.92
C ARG A 248 -31.60 -23.40 -16.08
N TRP A 249 -30.45 -24.04 -16.28
CA TRP A 249 -30.28 -25.06 -17.33
C TRP A 249 -31.08 -26.33 -17.02
N ILE A 250 -31.07 -26.79 -15.77
CA ILE A 250 -31.82 -27.97 -15.33
C ILE A 250 -33.33 -27.73 -15.38
N THR A 251 -33.80 -26.56 -14.93
CA THR A 251 -35.24 -26.22 -14.87
C THR A 251 -35.81 -25.75 -16.21
N ARG A 252 -35.06 -25.82 -17.32
CA ARG A 252 -35.63 -25.61 -18.66
C ARG A 252 -36.53 -26.79 -19.03
N GLU A 253 -37.79 -26.70 -18.62
CA GLU A 253 -38.84 -27.63 -19.01
C GLU A 253 -38.97 -27.72 -20.54
N ARG A 254 -39.04 -28.96 -21.04
CA ARG A 254 -39.40 -29.23 -22.44
C ARG A 254 -40.86 -28.80 -22.65
N PRO A 255 -41.20 -28.19 -23.80
CA PRO A 255 -42.57 -27.77 -24.09
C PRO A 255 -43.54 -28.94 -23.87
N ARG A 256 -44.57 -28.73 -23.03
CA ARG A 256 -45.64 -29.72 -22.89
C ARG A 256 -46.37 -29.79 -24.24
N PRO A 257 -46.57 -30.99 -24.82
CA PRO A 257 -47.40 -31.11 -26.01
C PRO A 257 -48.83 -30.68 -25.65
N GLU A 258 -49.35 -29.73 -26.42
CA GLU A 258 -50.73 -29.25 -26.35
C GLU A 258 -51.67 -30.45 -26.49
N THR A 259 -52.38 -30.79 -25.41
CA THR A 259 -53.47 -31.77 -25.48
C THR A 259 -54.65 -31.10 -26.16
N SER A 260 -54.87 -31.41 -27.43
CA SER A 260 -56.06 -31.03 -28.19
C SER A 260 -57.32 -31.57 -27.50
N SER A 261 -58.19 -30.67 -27.03
CA SER A 261 -59.53 -31.01 -26.52
C SER A 261 -60.39 -31.62 -27.64
N PRO A 262 -61.11 -32.74 -27.40
CA PRO A 262 -62.16 -33.16 -28.30
C PRO A 262 -63.46 -32.39 -28.00
N THR A 263 -64.01 -31.84 -29.08
CA THR A 263 -65.35 -31.26 -29.21
C THR A 263 -66.45 -32.19 -28.71
N GLY A 264 -67.38 -31.63 -27.93
CA GLY A 264 -68.80 -31.96 -28.01
C GLY A 264 -69.44 -32.69 -26.82
N ALA A 265 -70.16 -31.95 -25.98
CA ALA A 265 -71.49 -32.35 -25.50
C ALA A 265 -72.21 -31.14 -24.86
N THR A 266 -73.49 -31.04 -25.17
CA THR A 266 -74.43 -29.94 -24.98
C THR A 266 -75.02 -29.83 -23.57
N ALA A 267 -75.16 -28.57 -23.10
CA ALA A 267 -76.25 -27.95 -22.34
C ALA A 267 -77.12 -28.78 -21.36
N ALA A 268 -77.23 -28.35 -20.09
CA ALA A 268 -78.26 -27.39 -19.63
C ALA A 268 -78.51 -27.40 -18.10
N SER A 269 -78.84 -26.20 -17.59
CA SER A 269 -79.72 -25.85 -16.44
C SER A 269 -79.22 -25.97 -14.98
N GLY A 270 -79.28 -24.85 -14.27
CA GLY A 270 -79.26 -24.76 -12.80
C GLY A 270 -78.76 -23.41 -12.26
N ASP A 271 -79.68 -22.52 -11.89
CA ASP A 271 -79.51 -21.15 -11.35
C ASP A 271 -78.80 -21.05 -9.97
N PRO A 272 -78.43 -19.83 -9.49
CA PRO A 272 -77.38 -19.60 -8.51
C PRO A 272 -77.87 -19.49 -7.06
N LEU A 273 -77.06 -19.98 -6.12
CA LEU A 273 -77.11 -19.64 -4.70
C LEU A 273 -75.67 -19.46 -4.20
N GLY A 274 -75.28 -18.23 -3.88
CA GLY A 274 -74.18 -17.99 -2.94
C GLY A 274 -74.70 -17.95 -1.49
N PRO A 275 -73.89 -17.53 -0.51
CA PRO A 275 -72.47 -17.76 -0.29
C PRO A 275 -72.25 -18.51 1.04
N SER A 276 -71.21 -19.34 1.17
CA SER A 276 -70.90 -19.98 2.46
C SER A 276 -69.40 -20.28 2.61
N GLY A 277 -68.76 -19.49 3.48
CA GLY A 277 -67.70 -19.92 4.39
C GLY A 277 -66.28 -20.12 3.84
N PRO A 278 -65.28 -19.39 4.38
CA PRO A 278 -63.88 -19.79 4.23
C PRO A 278 -63.54 -20.92 5.24
N PRO A 279 -62.85 -22.00 4.84
CA PRO A 279 -62.26 -22.92 5.82
C PRO A 279 -60.93 -22.35 6.36
N ALA A 280 -60.93 -22.19 7.68
CA ALA A 280 -59.86 -22.47 8.64
C ALA A 280 -58.38 -22.38 8.17
N GLY A 281 -57.68 -21.39 8.74
CA GLY A 281 -56.57 -21.64 9.66
C GLY A 281 -55.32 -22.32 9.12
N VAL A 282 -54.34 -21.52 8.72
CA VAL A 282 -52.92 -21.87 8.87
C VAL A 282 -52.26 -20.73 9.65
N GLU A 283 -51.81 -21.08 10.85
CA GLU A 283 -51.11 -20.23 11.81
C GLU A 283 -49.73 -19.83 11.27
N PRO A 284 -49.28 -18.56 11.41
CA PRO A 284 -47.92 -18.17 11.05
C PRO A 284 -46.92 -18.63 12.13
N PRO A 285 -45.70 -19.08 11.76
CA PRO A 285 -44.66 -19.36 12.75
C PRO A 285 -44.21 -18.07 13.46
N ALA A 286 -43.95 -18.20 14.76
CA ALA A 286 -43.50 -17.13 15.65
C ALA A 286 -42.21 -16.43 15.16
N PRO A 287 -42.03 -15.12 15.44
CA PRO A 287 -40.77 -14.44 15.15
C PRO A 287 -39.66 -14.97 16.07
N ALA A 288 -38.51 -15.31 15.47
CA ALA A 288 -37.29 -15.62 16.19
C ALA A 288 -36.87 -14.43 17.08
N ALA A 289 -36.52 -14.74 18.32
CA ALA A 289 -36.07 -13.78 19.32
C ALA A 289 -34.82 -13.03 18.87
N ALA A 290 -34.81 -11.71 19.07
CA ALA A 290 -33.63 -10.88 18.99
C ALA A 290 -32.60 -11.30 20.06
N PRO A 291 -31.28 -11.20 19.80
CA PRO A 291 -30.29 -11.40 20.85
C PRO A 291 -30.43 -10.31 21.92
N ALA A 292 -30.41 -10.73 23.18
CA ALA A 292 -30.48 -9.87 24.34
C ALA A 292 -29.26 -8.94 24.40
N THR A 293 -29.54 -7.65 24.55
CA THR A 293 -28.59 -6.61 24.93
C THR A 293 -28.03 -6.93 26.32
N GLU A 294 -26.72 -7.10 26.44
CA GLU A 294 -26.06 -7.18 27.75
C GLU A 294 -26.17 -5.84 28.48
N PRO A 295 -26.40 -5.83 29.80
CA PRO A 295 -26.46 -4.60 30.57
C PRO A 295 -25.06 -4.03 30.77
N ALA A 296 -24.94 -2.71 30.54
CA ALA A 296 -23.78 -1.91 30.87
C ALA A 296 -23.40 -2.10 32.35
N THR A 297 -22.26 -2.73 32.59
CA THR A 297 -21.61 -2.70 33.90
C THR A 297 -21.00 -1.33 34.12
N THR A 298 -21.54 -0.67 35.13
CA THR A 298 -21.13 0.60 35.71
C THR A 298 -19.67 0.56 36.15
N GLU A 299 -18.92 1.61 35.81
CA GLU A 299 -17.57 1.90 36.33
C GLU A 299 -17.57 1.99 37.87
N PRO A 300 -16.49 1.55 38.53
CA PRO A 300 -16.06 2.15 39.78
C PRO A 300 -15.04 3.26 39.50
N ALA A 301 -15.40 4.46 39.97
CA ALA A 301 -14.52 5.62 40.04
C ALA A 301 -13.23 5.30 40.81
N THR A 302 -12.09 5.63 40.21
CA THR A 302 -10.81 5.81 40.92
C THR A 302 -10.21 7.16 40.52
N THR A 303 -10.55 8.16 41.34
CA THR A 303 -9.65 9.13 41.97
C THR A 303 -8.46 9.66 41.14
N GLU A 304 -8.61 10.88 40.63
CA GLU A 304 -7.50 11.78 40.30
C GLU A 304 -6.59 12.02 41.51
N PRO A 305 -5.27 12.17 41.31
CA PRO A 305 -4.48 13.09 42.09
C PRO A 305 -4.11 14.32 41.25
N ALA A 306 -4.74 15.42 41.64
CA ALA A 306 -4.19 16.77 41.80
C ALA A 306 -3.03 17.21 40.89
N THR A 307 -3.37 18.11 39.98
CA THR A 307 -2.52 19.24 39.56
C THR A 307 -1.84 19.90 40.76
N THR A 308 -0.51 20.01 40.73
CA THR A 308 0.24 20.91 41.61
C THR A 308 1.35 21.56 40.80
N GLU A 309 1.08 22.77 40.33
CA GLU A 309 2.01 23.90 40.22
C GLU A 309 1.13 25.17 40.26
N PRO A 310 1.57 26.34 40.77
CA PRO A 310 2.97 26.77 40.87
C PRO A 310 3.38 27.35 42.24
N ALA A 311 4.68 27.40 42.52
CA ALA A 311 5.24 28.27 43.54
C ALA A 311 6.38 29.11 42.94
N THR A 312 6.03 30.35 42.64
CA THR A 312 6.93 31.49 42.45
C THR A 312 7.84 31.66 43.66
N GLY A 313 9.12 31.33 43.50
CA GLY A 313 10.18 31.65 44.44
C GLY A 313 11.02 32.82 43.94
N THR A 314 10.66 34.02 44.37
CA THR A 314 11.52 35.21 44.30
C THR A 314 12.66 35.07 45.31
N ALA A 315 13.89 34.89 44.82
CA ALA A 315 15.10 35.10 45.62
C ALA A 315 15.90 36.25 45.00
N SER A 316 15.67 37.43 45.58
CA SER A 316 16.54 38.58 45.56
C SER A 316 17.75 38.28 46.45
N SER A 317 18.97 38.43 45.93
CA SER A 317 20.21 38.71 46.67
C SER A 317 21.27 39.12 45.64
N SER A 318 21.50 40.42 45.48
CA SER A 318 22.67 41.12 46.03
C SER A 318 23.79 41.30 45.00
N GLU A 319 23.68 42.43 44.31
CA GLU A 319 24.78 43.29 43.87
C GLU A 319 25.88 43.44 44.94
N GLU A 320 27.16 43.31 44.58
CA GLU A 320 28.26 44.30 44.81
C GLU A 320 29.63 43.79 44.26
N PRO A 321 30.70 44.62 44.13
CA PRO A 321 31.39 44.81 42.85
C PRO A 321 32.91 44.49 42.86
N VAL A 322 33.47 44.52 41.64
CA VAL A 322 34.81 45.00 41.23
C VAL A 322 35.94 45.01 42.28
N HIS A 323 37.03 44.29 41.99
CA HIS A 323 38.37 44.83 42.25
C HIS A 323 39.38 44.41 41.17
N HIS A 324 39.98 45.41 40.56
CA HIS A 324 41.24 45.32 39.80
C HIS A 324 42.40 44.96 40.73
N GLY A 325 43.32 44.16 40.18
CA GLY A 325 44.69 43.91 40.64
C GLY A 325 45.46 43.26 39.52
#